data_AF-A0A8J7D3X7-F1
#
_entry.id   AF-A0A8J7D3X7-F1
#
_cell.length_a   1.000
_cell.length_b   1.000
_cell.length_c   1.000
_cell.angle_alpha   90.00
_cell.angle_beta   90.00
_cell.angle_gamma   90.00
#
_symmetry.space_group_name_H-M   'P 1'
#
loop_
_entity.id
_entity.type
_entity.pdbx_description
1 polymer ?
#
loop_
_entity_poly.entity_id
_entity_poly.type
_entity_poly.pdbx_seq_one_letter_code
_entity_poly.pdbx_strand_id
1 'polypeptide(L)'
;MKKIIEIITANFPNGIRDDFIDTTKVLRIYSTNYADENISRDLIAKAIHKNGILHGGRFYFISDSDSQNILRLIDEILEAHSIACYCAVYDKHADFFARRHIYSPDVLKKFLRETDTKNFYFDEFCSARRSTRLDYEVAKIITASEKSLSLDDLQARLPYVPSEKISAILSDAKKYLPTTDGKFIPLSALQFDTDEVDTAKRQIFSAIDTNGYAATEDYGLSANFALNPELAEKDLRNVICEKFFAADFIKRGKRLFKRNDDDCAIRRGDSIQSLRKFISEHDELSAAELFAFAKNFDSAPNVALDAAHERMIRVDKNLFVADSLISFDVGGVDEALSSFVRDKIISLRSVTSFTGFPSVAGYSWNLFMLESFLRKFSRRYVYDAPVANSANVGAIYPNSMKFADYLDVQVAVVVQENIPLEKSAVEKFLVAHGFRAKRIDKVTARIIARAQEISRQ
;
A
#
# COMPACT_ATOMS: atom_id res chain seq x y z
N MET A 1 14.83 53.60 9.62
CA MET A 1 14.10 52.38 9.20
C MET A 1 12.74 52.70 8.58
N LYS A 2 11.84 53.47 9.23
CA LYS A 2 10.50 53.77 8.69
C LYS A 2 10.50 54.38 7.26
N LYS A 3 11.36 55.38 7.02
CA LYS A 3 11.58 56.00 5.69
C LYS A 3 12.01 55.01 4.59
N ILE A 4 12.79 53.99 4.95
CA ILE A 4 13.26 52.95 4.02
C ILE A 4 12.07 52.07 3.61
N ILE A 5 11.25 51.67 4.59
CA ILE A 5 10.06 50.84 4.36
C ILE A 5 9.06 51.60 3.49
N GLU A 6 8.81 52.88 3.75
CA GLU A 6 7.93 53.73 2.92
C GLU A 6 8.39 53.78 1.45
N ILE A 7 9.70 53.95 1.20
CA ILE A 7 10.27 53.93 -0.15
C ILE A 7 10.08 52.55 -0.80
N ILE A 8 10.33 51.47 -0.05
CA ILE A 8 10.19 50.11 -0.58
C ILE A 8 8.73 49.82 -0.93
N THR A 9 7.79 50.10 -0.02
CA THR A 9 6.36 49.85 -0.25
C THR A 9 5.81 50.66 -1.43
N ALA A 10 6.26 51.91 -1.61
CA ALA A 10 5.79 52.75 -2.72
C ALA A 10 6.36 52.36 -4.09
N ASN A 11 7.60 51.87 -4.15
CA ASN A 11 8.33 51.66 -5.42
C ASN A 11 8.50 50.19 -5.80
N PHE A 12 8.26 49.25 -4.87
CA PHE A 12 8.40 47.81 -5.09
C PHE A 12 7.11 47.05 -4.74
N PRO A 13 5.97 47.35 -5.41
CA PRO A 13 4.68 46.72 -5.12
C PRO A 13 4.66 45.20 -5.38
N ASN A 14 5.61 44.69 -6.17
CA ASN A 14 5.75 43.27 -6.51
C ASN A 14 6.83 42.55 -5.68
N GLY A 15 7.24 43.14 -4.56
CA GLY A 15 8.29 42.67 -3.67
C GLY A 15 9.70 43.08 -4.14
N ILE A 16 10.63 43.19 -3.19
CA ILE A 16 12.03 43.59 -3.40
C ILE A 16 12.97 42.40 -3.21
N ARG A 17 14.07 42.32 -3.97
CA ARG A 17 15.15 41.36 -3.71
C ARG A 17 16.25 42.01 -2.88
N ASP A 18 16.86 41.23 -1.98
CA ASP A 18 18.12 41.63 -1.36
C ASP A 18 19.28 41.35 -2.33
N ASP A 19 19.28 42.08 -3.46
CA ASP A 19 20.32 42.03 -4.48
C ASP A 19 20.91 43.42 -4.72
N PHE A 20 22.06 43.45 -5.43
CA PHE A 20 22.77 44.70 -5.68
C PHE A 20 21.93 45.72 -6.46
N ILE A 21 21.06 45.26 -7.35
CA ILE A 21 20.30 46.09 -8.28
C ILE A 21 19.18 46.81 -7.53
N ASP A 22 18.36 46.06 -6.80
CA ASP A 22 17.23 46.58 -6.05
C ASP A 22 17.69 47.44 -4.87
N THR A 23 18.74 47.03 -4.16
CA THR A 23 19.35 47.82 -3.07
C THR A 23 19.90 49.15 -3.60
N THR A 24 20.52 49.17 -4.79
CA THR A 24 21.03 50.40 -5.40
C THR A 24 19.91 51.32 -5.88
N LYS A 25 18.77 50.78 -6.31
CA LYS A 25 17.57 51.58 -6.61
C LYS A 25 16.99 52.23 -5.35
N VAL A 26 16.86 51.48 -4.25
CA VAL A 26 16.42 52.04 -2.96
C VAL A 26 17.34 53.15 -2.50
N LEU A 27 18.66 52.95 -2.58
CA LEU A 27 19.67 53.98 -2.25
C LEU A 27 19.47 55.26 -3.08
N ARG A 28 19.31 55.11 -4.40
CA ARG A 28 19.13 56.27 -5.29
C ARG A 28 17.87 57.06 -4.95
N ILE A 29 16.76 56.38 -4.68
CA ILE A 29 15.50 57.01 -4.28
C ILE A 29 15.65 57.68 -2.91
N TYR A 30 16.32 57.03 -1.96
CA TYR A 30 16.58 57.57 -0.63
C TYR A 30 17.42 58.85 -0.69
N SER A 31 18.54 58.84 -1.42
CA SER A 31 19.40 60.01 -1.59
C SER A 31 18.73 61.16 -2.35
N THR A 32 17.76 60.86 -3.22
CA THR A 32 16.97 61.88 -3.92
C THR A 32 15.94 62.54 -2.99
N ASN A 33 15.31 61.75 -2.12
CA ASN A 33 14.26 62.24 -1.22
C ASN A 33 14.82 62.82 0.10
N TYR A 34 16.04 62.43 0.49
CA TYR A 34 16.68 62.80 1.75
C TYR A 34 18.17 63.11 1.52
N ALA A 35 18.45 64.21 0.82
CA ALA A 35 19.79 64.59 0.35
C ALA A 35 20.87 64.72 1.45
N ASP A 36 20.46 64.98 2.70
CA ASP A 36 21.37 65.19 3.83
C ASP A 36 21.60 63.92 4.70
N GLU A 37 20.96 62.80 4.36
CA GLU A 37 21.07 61.54 5.12
C GLU A 37 21.88 60.49 4.36
N ASN A 38 22.98 60.04 4.97
CA ASN A 38 23.81 58.99 4.40
C ASN A 38 23.36 57.61 4.90
N ILE A 39 22.95 56.72 3.99
CA ILE A 39 22.42 55.40 4.34
C ILE A 39 23.30 54.29 3.76
N SER A 40 23.63 53.29 4.59
CA SER A 40 24.43 52.14 4.16
C SER A 40 23.57 51.03 3.56
N ARG A 41 24.14 50.23 2.65
CA ARG A 41 23.50 49.01 2.13
C ARG A 41 23.15 48.02 3.23
N ASP A 42 24.00 47.91 4.25
CA ASP A 42 23.78 47.04 5.41
C ASP A 42 22.52 47.45 6.21
N LEU A 43 22.25 48.75 6.34
CA LEU A 43 21.03 49.27 6.97
C LEU A 43 19.76 48.97 6.15
N ILE A 44 19.85 48.99 4.82
CA ILE A 44 18.74 48.63 3.92
C ILE A 44 18.47 47.13 4.00
N ALA A 45 19.51 46.29 3.91
CA ALA A 45 19.39 44.84 4.08
C ALA A 45 18.76 44.51 5.45
N LYS A 46 19.26 45.10 6.54
CA LYS A 46 18.66 44.93 7.88
C LYS A 46 17.20 45.35 7.93
N ALA A 47 16.81 46.45 7.28
CA ALA A 47 15.42 46.88 7.22
C ALA A 47 14.55 45.91 6.43
N ILE A 48 15.08 45.36 5.33
CA ILE A 48 14.40 44.37 4.48
C ILE A 48 14.16 43.07 5.24
N HIS A 49 15.20 42.50 5.84
CA HIS A 49 15.11 41.24 6.58
C HIS A 49 14.30 41.36 7.87
N LYS A 50 14.26 42.54 8.51
CA LYS A 50 13.53 42.75 9.76
C LYS A 50 12.03 42.99 9.58
N ASN A 51 11.60 43.63 8.48
CA ASN A 51 10.21 44.07 8.30
C ASN A 51 9.53 43.47 7.08
N GLY A 52 10.27 42.73 6.24
CA GLY A 52 9.78 42.13 5.03
C GLY A 52 9.50 40.64 5.21
N ILE A 53 8.43 40.17 4.58
CA ILE A 53 8.09 38.74 4.54
C ILE A 53 8.72 38.12 3.30
N LEU A 54 9.72 37.27 3.51
CA LEU A 54 10.37 36.51 2.44
C LEU A 54 9.44 35.44 1.86
N HIS A 55 9.18 35.52 0.54
CA HIS A 55 8.47 34.50 -0.24
C HIS A 55 8.95 34.51 -1.71
N GLY A 56 9.18 33.33 -2.29
CA GLY A 56 9.61 33.21 -3.70
C GLY A 56 10.91 33.96 -4.03
N GLY A 57 11.79 34.20 -3.05
CA GLY A 57 13.02 34.98 -3.21
C GLY A 57 12.83 36.51 -3.22
N ARG A 58 11.66 37.02 -2.84
CA ARG A 58 11.37 38.46 -2.68
C ARG A 58 10.81 38.76 -1.28
N PHE A 59 11.02 39.97 -0.81
CA PHE A 59 10.47 40.51 0.43
C PHE A 59 9.25 41.38 0.14
N TYR A 60 8.15 41.11 0.83
CA TYR A 60 6.91 41.87 0.76
C TYR A 60 6.70 42.66 2.05
N PHE A 61 6.19 43.88 1.94
CA PHE A 61 5.92 44.75 3.09
C PHE A 61 4.44 45.05 3.14
N ILE A 62 3.84 44.79 4.30
CA ILE A 62 2.42 45.04 4.55
C ILE A 62 2.33 46.33 5.35
N SER A 63 1.46 47.25 4.94
CA SER A 63 1.25 48.50 5.67
C SER A 63 0.63 48.22 7.05
N ASP A 64 0.82 49.10 8.03
CA ASP A 64 0.20 48.94 9.36
C ASP A 64 -1.34 48.89 9.25
N SER A 65 -1.93 49.68 8.34
CA SER A 65 -3.37 49.67 8.07
C SER A 65 -3.85 48.36 7.46
N ASP A 66 -3.09 47.79 6.50
CA ASP A 66 -3.45 46.51 5.89
C ASP A 66 -3.26 45.36 6.88
N SER A 67 -2.25 45.45 7.73
CA SER A 67 -2.02 44.49 8.79
C SER A 67 -3.21 44.44 9.74
N GLN A 68 -3.71 45.60 10.20
CA GLN A 68 -4.92 45.65 11.04
C GLN A 68 -6.16 45.11 10.34
N ASN A 69 -6.33 45.39 9.04
CA ASN A 69 -7.46 44.86 8.27
C ASN A 69 -7.41 43.34 8.12
N ILE A 70 -6.23 42.77 7.88
CA ILE A 70 -6.04 41.32 7.80
C ILE A 70 -6.35 40.67 9.15
N LEU A 71 -5.84 41.23 10.25
CA LEU A 71 -6.10 40.70 11.59
C LEU A 71 -7.58 40.74 11.96
N ARG A 72 -8.29 41.83 11.63
CA ARG A 72 -9.74 41.93 11.84
C ARG A 72 -10.50 40.85 11.09
N LEU A 73 -10.16 40.61 9.82
CA LEU A 73 -10.79 39.54 9.03
C LEU A 73 -10.57 38.17 9.66
N ILE A 74 -9.36 37.88 10.13
CA ILE A 74 -9.06 36.59 10.79
C ILE A 74 -9.82 36.47 12.11
N ASP A 75 -9.89 37.54 12.91
CA ASP A 75 -10.69 37.56 14.14
C ASP A 75 -12.18 37.28 13.85
N GLU A 76 -12.78 37.96 12.87
CA GLU A 76 -14.18 37.73 12.47
C GLU A 76 -14.42 36.29 12.01
N ILE A 77 -13.48 35.71 11.26
CA ILE A 77 -13.56 34.31 10.83
C ILE A 77 -13.51 33.37 12.04
N LEU A 78 -12.60 33.61 12.99
CA LEU A 78 -12.37 32.76 14.15
C LEU A 78 -13.42 32.94 15.26
N GLU A 79 -14.14 34.06 15.27
CA GLU A 79 -15.32 34.27 16.11
C GLU A 79 -16.53 33.47 15.58
N ALA A 80 -16.69 33.41 14.26
CA ALA A 80 -17.76 32.64 13.63
C ALA A 80 -17.44 31.14 13.49
N HIS A 81 -16.17 30.77 13.33
CA HIS A 81 -15.73 29.41 13.06
C HIS A 81 -14.59 29.02 14.00
N SER A 82 -14.68 27.84 14.61
CA SER A 82 -13.69 27.37 15.58
C SER A 82 -12.30 27.13 14.98
N ILE A 83 -12.21 26.81 13.68
CA ILE A 83 -10.97 26.50 12.98
C ILE A 83 -11.01 26.95 11.52
N ALA A 84 -9.86 27.37 10.97
CA ALA A 84 -9.72 27.75 9.57
C ALA A 84 -8.36 27.31 8.98
N CYS A 85 -8.35 26.84 7.73
CA CYS A 85 -7.12 26.57 6.96
C CYS A 85 -6.64 27.84 6.27
N TYR A 86 -5.34 28.12 6.29
CA TYR A 86 -4.78 29.26 5.55
C TYR A 86 -5.11 29.21 4.07
N CYS A 87 -5.11 28.01 3.49
CA CYS A 87 -5.46 27.74 2.11
C CYS A 87 -6.90 28.19 1.79
N ALA A 88 -7.88 27.68 2.52
CA ALA A 88 -9.29 28.00 2.30
C ALA A 88 -9.64 29.45 2.64
N VAL A 89 -8.98 30.04 3.64
CA VAL A 89 -9.10 31.48 3.95
C VAL A 89 -8.57 32.32 2.80
N TYR A 90 -7.38 31.99 2.29
CA TYR A 90 -6.78 32.68 1.16
C TYR A 90 -7.63 32.57 -0.09
N ASP A 91 -8.08 31.38 -0.46
CA ASP A 91 -8.85 31.14 -1.68
C ASP A 91 -10.20 31.89 -1.67
N LYS A 92 -10.86 31.99 -0.51
CA LYS A 92 -12.12 32.73 -0.36
C LYS A 92 -11.97 34.25 -0.40
N HIS A 93 -10.81 34.75 0.02
CA HIS A 93 -10.53 36.20 0.13
C HIS A 93 -9.33 36.60 -0.73
N ALA A 94 -9.10 35.91 -1.85
CA ALA A 94 -7.89 36.04 -2.65
C ALA A 94 -7.66 37.49 -3.12
N ASP A 95 -8.71 38.17 -3.60
CA ASP A 95 -8.64 39.57 -4.01
C ASP A 95 -8.30 40.51 -2.85
N PHE A 96 -8.80 40.22 -1.65
CA PHE A 96 -8.54 41.02 -0.46
C PHE A 96 -7.08 40.91 -0.03
N PHE A 97 -6.50 39.71 -0.11
CA PHE A 97 -5.10 39.43 0.21
C PHE A 97 -4.13 39.93 -0.87
N ALA A 98 -4.46 39.73 -2.15
CA ALA A 98 -3.63 40.16 -3.27
C ALA A 98 -3.45 41.69 -3.30
N ARG A 99 -4.50 42.46 -2.97
CA ARG A 99 -4.44 43.93 -2.82
C ARG A 99 -3.53 44.39 -1.68
N ARG A 100 -3.15 43.48 -0.78
CA ARG A 100 -2.35 43.73 0.44
C ARG A 100 -1.02 42.99 0.43
N HIS A 101 -0.55 42.62 -0.76
CA HIS A 101 0.73 41.96 -0.99
C HIS A 101 0.87 40.56 -0.36
N ILE A 102 -0.25 39.89 -0.07
CA ILE A 102 -0.28 38.47 0.29
C ILE A 102 -0.71 37.69 -0.94
N TYR A 103 0.24 36.93 -1.53
CA TYR A 103 0.04 36.22 -2.80
C TYR A 103 -0.01 34.69 -2.65
N SER A 104 0.10 34.18 -1.43
CA SER A 104 0.00 32.76 -1.17
C SER A 104 -0.43 32.47 0.27
N PRO A 105 -1.00 31.28 0.52
CA PRO A 105 -1.30 30.81 1.88
C PRO A 105 -0.07 30.78 2.79
N ASP A 106 1.12 30.51 2.24
CA ASP A 106 2.37 30.49 3.01
C ASP A 106 2.78 31.88 3.49
N VAL A 107 2.60 32.91 2.65
CA VAL A 107 2.81 34.30 3.04
C VAL A 107 1.83 34.69 4.14
N LEU A 108 0.55 34.32 3.99
CA LEU A 108 -0.48 34.57 5.01
C LEU A 108 -0.11 33.92 6.34
N LYS A 109 0.26 32.63 6.32
CA LYS A 109 0.71 31.88 7.50
C LYS A 109 1.88 32.56 8.19
N LYS A 110 2.91 32.96 7.42
CA LYS A 110 4.10 33.61 7.97
C LYS A 110 3.75 34.98 8.58
N PHE A 111 2.98 35.79 7.86
CA PHE A 111 2.49 37.09 8.36
C PHE A 111 1.76 36.94 9.69
N LEU A 112 0.80 36.02 9.77
CA LEU A 112 -0.04 35.84 10.96
C LEU A 112 0.77 35.36 12.16
N ARG A 113 1.73 34.43 11.96
CA ARG A 113 2.62 33.96 13.03
C ARG A 113 3.55 35.04 13.59
N GLU A 114 3.96 35.99 12.75
CA GLU A 114 4.88 37.07 13.13
C GLU A 114 4.14 38.28 13.74
N THR A 115 2.85 38.47 13.39
CA THR A 115 2.11 39.70 13.70
C THR A 115 1.02 39.51 14.76
N ASP A 116 0.35 38.35 14.78
CA ASP A 116 -0.75 38.11 15.72
C ASP A 116 -0.30 37.28 16.93
N THR A 117 -0.50 37.85 18.11
CA THR A 117 -0.21 37.21 19.40
C THR A 117 -1.46 36.68 20.11
N LYS A 118 -2.66 36.97 19.59
CA LYS A 118 -3.94 36.66 20.23
C LYS A 118 -4.43 35.26 19.87
N ASN A 119 -4.35 34.88 18.60
CA ASN A 119 -4.82 33.59 18.11
C ASN A 119 -3.70 32.53 18.08
N PHE A 120 -4.09 31.26 17.93
CA PHE A 120 -3.17 30.13 17.86
C PHE A 120 -2.97 29.68 16.41
N TYR A 121 -1.71 29.59 16.01
CA TYR A 121 -1.30 29.29 14.64
C TYR A 121 -0.58 27.95 14.54
N PHE A 122 -1.28 26.96 13.99
CA PHE A 122 -0.74 25.63 13.69
C PHE A 122 -0.12 25.59 12.29
N ASP A 123 0.29 24.41 11.85
CA ASP A 123 1.02 24.26 10.59
C ASP A 123 0.16 24.57 9.36
N GLU A 124 -1.07 24.06 9.31
CA GLU A 124 -1.99 24.31 8.20
C GLU A 124 -3.23 25.10 8.62
N PHE A 125 -3.44 25.30 9.94
CA PHE A 125 -4.67 25.86 10.51
C PHE A 125 -4.39 27.01 11.48
N CYS A 126 -5.39 27.87 11.67
CA CYS A 126 -5.48 28.82 12.77
C CYS A 126 -6.76 28.61 13.57
N SER A 127 -6.74 28.99 14.85
CA SER A 127 -7.83 28.85 15.80
C SER A 127 -7.74 29.90 16.92
N ALA A 128 -8.88 30.36 17.43
CA ALA A 128 -8.94 31.20 18.63
C ALA A 128 -8.56 30.44 19.92
N ARG A 129 -8.62 29.11 19.93
CA ARG A 129 -8.30 28.26 21.10
C ARG A 129 -7.21 27.26 20.77
N ARG A 130 -6.25 27.11 21.69
CA ARG A 130 -5.13 26.15 21.56
C ARG A 130 -5.58 24.68 21.52
N SER A 131 -6.70 24.35 22.14
CA SER A 131 -7.22 22.98 22.20
C SER A 131 -8.05 22.57 20.99
N THR A 132 -8.34 23.48 20.06
CA THR A 132 -9.15 23.15 18.88
C THR A 132 -8.39 22.21 17.96
N ARG A 133 -9.04 21.12 17.58
CA ARG A 133 -8.53 20.16 16.61
C ARG A 133 -9.62 19.84 15.60
N LEU A 134 -9.24 19.70 14.33
CA LEU A 134 -10.21 19.49 13.26
C LEU A 134 -11.01 18.19 13.45
N ASP A 135 -10.36 17.11 13.92
CA ASP A 135 -11.01 15.84 14.21
C ASP A 135 -12.09 15.96 15.30
N TYR A 136 -11.83 16.75 16.33
CA TYR A 136 -12.81 17.03 17.39
C TYR A 136 -13.99 17.86 16.89
N GLU A 137 -13.74 18.89 16.07
CA GLU A 137 -14.82 19.72 15.51
C GLU A 137 -15.70 18.94 14.54
N VAL A 138 -15.10 18.12 13.66
CA VAL A 138 -15.85 17.21 12.78
C VAL A 138 -16.68 16.22 13.60
N ALA A 139 -16.09 15.59 14.62
CA ALA A 139 -16.82 14.69 15.52
C ALA A 139 -17.98 15.40 16.23
N LYS A 140 -17.75 16.59 16.77
CA LYS A 140 -18.78 17.39 17.45
C LYS A 140 -19.94 17.73 16.53
N ILE A 141 -19.68 18.12 15.28
CA ILE A 141 -20.73 18.43 14.30
C ILE A 141 -21.57 17.20 13.97
N ILE A 142 -20.91 16.06 13.76
CA ILE A 142 -21.58 14.80 13.43
C ILE A 142 -22.39 14.28 14.63
N THR A 143 -21.82 14.28 15.84
CA THR A 143 -22.50 13.82 17.05
C THR A 143 -23.66 14.73 17.46
N ALA A 144 -23.57 16.03 17.19
CA ALA A 144 -24.68 16.97 17.41
C ALA A 144 -25.79 16.85 16.35
N SER A 145 -25.54 16.17 15.24
CA SER A 145 -26.55 15.88 14.22
C SER A 145 -27.28 14.59 14.57
N GLU A 146 -28.61 14.64 14.67
CA GLU A 146 -29.45 13.44 14.82
C GLU A 146 -29.47 12.56 13.55
N LYS A 147 -28.90 13.05 12.43
CA LYS A 147 -28.91 12.39 11.12
C LYS A 147 -27.49 12.25 10.56
N SER A 148 -27.31 11.24 9.70
CA SER A 148 -26.12 11.06 8.86
C SER A 148 -25.85 12.34 8.03
N LEU A 149 -24.59 12.74 7.92
CA LEU A 149 -24.17 13.97 7.23
C LEU A 149 -23.37 13.65 5.98
N SER A 150 -23.63 14.39 4.90
CA SER A 150 -22.79 14.32 3.69
C SER A 150 -21.51 15.14 3.86
N LEU A 151 -20.53 14.90 2.97
CA LEU A 151 -19.34 15.74 2.91
C LEU A 151 -19.69 17.20 2.64
N ASP A 152 -20.70 17.46 1.81
CA ASP A 152 -21.15 18.81 1.47
C ASP A 152 -21.80 19.51 2.68
N ASP A 153 -22.57 18.79 3.50
CA ASP A 153 -23.13 19.33 4.74
C ASP A 153 -22.05 19.75 5.73
N LEU A 154 -21.00 18.93 5.85
CA LEU A 154 -19.84 19.23 6.69
C LEU A 154 -19.05 20.42 6.15
N GLN A 155 -18.87 20.49 4.83
CA GLN A 155 -18.21 21.60 4.15
C GLN A 155 -18.98 22.92 4.32
N ALA A 156 -20.32 22.88 4.29
CA ALA A 156 -21.16 24.05 4.53
C ALA A 156 -21.02 24.58 5.98
N ARG A 157 -20.82 23.68 6.95
CA ARG A 157 -20.59 24.03 8.37
C ARG A 157 -19.14 24.40 8.69
N LEU A 158 -18.19 23.93 7.88
CA LEU A 158 -16.75 24.24 7.98
C LEU A 158 -16.25 24.90 6.68
N PRO A 159 -16.77 26.09 6.33
CA PRO A 159 -16.49 26.74 5.05
C PRO A 159 -15.01 27.11 4.84
N TYR A 160 -14.21 27.16 5.90
CA TYR A 160 -12.78 27.49 5.86
C TYR A 160 -11.88 26.26 6.05
N VAL A 161 -12.40 25.05 5.87
CA VAL A 161 -11.62 23.81 5.87
C VAL A 161 -11.74 23.16 4.48
N PRO A 162 -10.65 22.71 3.83
CA PRO A 162 -10.76 22.01 2.56
C PRO A 162 -11.47 20.67 2.68
N SER A 163 -12.23 20.30 1.66
CA SER A 163 -13.02 19.06 1.63
C SER A 163 -12.12 17.82 1.72
N GLU A 164 -10.89 17.88 1.19
CA GLU A 164 -9.92 16.78 1.25
C GLU A 164 -9.50 16.50 2.71
N LYS A 165 -9.37 17.54 3.54
CA LYS A 165 -9.00 17.39 4.95
C LYS A 165 -10.15 16.80 5.77
N ILE A 166 -11.39 17.19 5.47
CA ILE A 166 -12.58 16.61 6.09
C ILE A 166 -12.72 15.13 5.66
N SER A 167 -12.58 14.85 4.36
CA SER A 167 -12.64 13.49 3.80
C SER A 167 -11.57 12.57 4.40
N ALA A 168 -10.35 13.06 4.62
CA ALA A 168 -9.29 12.29 5.27
C ALA A 168 -9.65 11.86 6.70
N ILE A 169 -10.37 12.69 7.45
CA ILE A 169 -10.85 12.35 8.81
C ILE A 169 -11.98 11.32 8.73
N LEU A 170 -12.92 11.51 7.80
CA LEU A 170 -14.04 10.59 7.58
C LEU A 170 -13.62 9.22 7.04
N SER A 171 -12.43 9.14 6.45
CA SER A 171 -11.82 7.89 5.97
C SER A 171 -11.35 6.97 7.11
N ASP A 172 -11.34 7.45 8.37
CA ASP A 172 -11.04 6.61 9.53
C ASP A 172 -12.22 5.67 9.82
N ALA A 173 -12.15 4.48 9.25
CA ALA A 173 -13.14 3.40 9.40
C ALA A 173 -13.34 2.96 10.88
N LYS A 174 -12.44 3.33 11.79
CA LYS A 174 -12.60 3.07 13.23
C LYS A 174 -13.54 4.07 13.92
N LYS A 175 -13.88 5.17 13.26
CA LYS A 175 -14.72 6.24 13.81
C LYS A 175 -15.98 6.48 12.99
N TYR A 176 -15.90 6.35 11.66
CA TYR A 176 -16.99 6.64 10.76
C TYR A 176 -17.20 5.52 9.74
N LEU A 177 -18.46 5.28 9.36
CA LEU A 177 -18.82 4.43 8.24
C LEU A 177 -19.55 5.23 7.16
N PRO A 178 -19.28 4.97 5.88
CA PRO A 178 -20.08 5.50 4.79
C PRO A 178 -21.44 4.80 4.72
N THR A 179 -22.48 5.56 4.46
CA THR A 179 -23.80 5.06 4.11
C THR A 179 -23.88 4.81 2.60
N THR A 180 -24.90 4.06 2.20
CA THR A 180 -25.18 3.78 0.78
C THR A 180 -25.51 5.03 -0.04
N ASP A 181 -25.99 6.10 0.59
CA ASP A 181 -26.29 7.40 -0.02
C ASP A 181 -25.14 8.43 0.06
N GLY A 182 -23.94 8.00 0.46
CA GLY A 182 -22.73 8.84 0.46
C GLY A 182 -22.60 9.79 1.66
N LYS A 183 -23.34 9.54 2.73
CA LYS A 183 -23.21 10.21 4.03
C LYS A 183 -22.33 9.40 4.97
N PHE A 184 -22.07 9.96 6.15
CA PHE A 184 -21.25 9.32 7.18
C PHE A 184 -21.99 9.20 8.49
N ILE A 185 -21.89 8.03 9.11
CA ILE A 185 -22.43 7.71 10.43
C ILE A 185 -21.26 7.41 11.39
N PRO A 186 -21.25 7.99 12.60
CA PRO A 186 -20.25 7.64 13.60
C PRO A 186 -20.53 6.24 14.18
N LEU A 187 -19.48 5.45 14.44
CA LEU A 187 -19.62 4.09 15.00
C LEU A 187 -20.37 4.08 16.34
N SER A 188 -20.34 5.19 17.09
CA SER A 188 -21.05 5.34 18.36
C SER A 188 -22.57 5.45 18.21
N ALA A 189 -23.08 5.79 17.03
CA ALA A 189 -24.52 5.88 16.76
C ALA A 189 -25.14 4.56 16.27
N LEU A 190 -24.32 3.54 16.00
CA LEU A 190 -24.79 2.24 15.52
C LEU A 190 -25.55 1.48 16.60
N GLN A 191 -26.66 0.87 16.20
CA GLN A 191 -27.49 0.04 17.06
C GLN A 191 -27.16 -1.42 16.83
N PHE A 192 -27.08 -2.21 17.90
CA PHE A 192 -26.75 -3.63 17.80
C PHE A 192 -27.74 -4.46 18.60
N ASP A 193 -28.22 -5.54 17.98
CA ASP A 193 -28.92 -6.62 18.67
C ASP A 193 -27.86 -7.58 19.20
N THR A 194 -27.62 -7.51 20.52
CA THR A 194 -26.61 -8.33 21.19
C THR A 194 -26.99 -9.80 21.26
N ASP A 195 -28.28 -10.13 21.24
CA ASP A 195 -28.77 -11.52 21.31
C ASP A 195 -28.52 -12.24 19.97
N GLU A 196 -28.71 -11.53 18.84
CA GLU A 196 -28.32 -12.03 17.52
C GLU A 196 -26.78 -12.19 17.42
N VAL A 197 -26.02 -11.24 17.96
CA VAL A 197 -24.54 -11.31 17.99
C VAL A 197 -24.05 -12.52 18.79
N ASP A 198 -24.64 -12.80 19.96
CA ASP A 198 -24.29 -13.97 20.78
C ASP A 198 -24.70 -15.29 20.13
N THR A 199 -25.82 -15.29 19.40
CA THR A 199 -26.25 -16.44 18.61
C THR A 199 -25.30 -16.70 17.45
N ALA A 200 -24.90 -15.67 16.71
CA ALA A 200 -23.89 -15.75 15.67
C ALA A 200 -22.55 -16.25 16.22
N LYS A 201 -22.14 -15.78 17.40
CA LYS A 201 -20.92 -16.25 18.09
C LYS A 201 -20.94 -17.75 18.38
N ARG A 202 -22.08 -18.30 18.83
CA ARG A 202 -22.25 -19.75 19.03
C ARG A 202 -22.19 -20.53 17.71
N GLN A 203 -22.79 -20.01 16.64
CA GLN A 203 -22.71 -20.60 15.30
C GLN A 203 -21.27 -20.64 14.79
N ILE A 204 -20.52 -19.55 14.98
CA ILE A 204 -19.10 -19.45 14.62
C ILE A 204 -18.26 -20.51 15.36
N PHE A 205 -18.44 -20.64 16.68
CA PHE A 205 -17.73 -21.69 17.44
C PHE A 205 -18.05 -23.09 16.91
N SER A 206 -19.32 -23.41 16.70
CA SER A 206 -19.74 -24.72 16.17
C SER A 206 -19.14 -25.01 14.79
N ALA A 207 -19.11 -24.01 13.90
CA ALA A 207 -18.52 -24.14 12.57
C ALA A 207 -17.00 -24.33 12.65
N ILE A 208 -16.32 -23.63 13.54
CA ILE A 208 -14.88 -23.81 13.77
C ILE A 208 -14.58 -25.20 14.33
N ASP A 209 -15.36 -25.70 15.30
CA ASP A 209 -15.13 -27.02 15.88
C ASP A 209 -15.33 -28.15 14.84
N THR A 210 -16.21 -27.95 13.87
CA THR A 210 -16.49 -28.93 12.80
C THR A 210 -15.51 -28.83 11.64
N ASN A 211 -15.22 -27.61 11.17
CA ASN A 211 -14.54 -27.36 9.90
C ASN A 211 -13.14 -26.74 10.06
N GLY A 212 -12.73 -26.36 11.26
CA GLY A 212 -11.52 -25.59 11.56
C GLY A 212 -11.65 -24.08 11.30
N TYR A 213 -12.76 -23.62 10.73
CA TYR A 213 -13.07 -22.22 10.45
C TYR A 213 -14.58 -21.99 10.36
N ALA A 214 -15.02 -20.74 10.49
CA ALA A 214 -16.38 -20.32 10.14
C ALA A 214 -16.35 -19.37 8.94
N ALA A 215 -17.13 -19.65 7.90
CA ALA A 215 -17.34 -18.72 6.81
C ALA A 215 -18.29 -17.60 7.24
N THR A 216 -18.20 -16.42 6.60
CA THR A 216 -19.13 -15.31 6.84
C THR A 216 -20.59 -15.65 6.49
N GLU A 217 -20.79 -16.70 5.71
CA GLU A 217 -22.10 -17.21 5.28
C GLU A 217 -22.71 -18.16 6.33
N ASP A 218 -21.91 -18.65 7.29
CA ASP A 218 -22.34 -19.65 8.29
C ASP A 218 -23.14 -19.05 9.45
N TYR A 219 -23.24 -17.72 9.54
CA TYR A 219 -23.94 -17.02 10.62
C TYR A 219 -24.72 -15.80 10.13
N GLY A 220 -25.92 -15.64 10.67
CA GLY A 220 -26.86 -14.56 10.36
C GLY A 220 -26.62 -13.31 11.19
N LEU A 221 -26.81 -12.14 10.57
CA LEU A 221 -26.78 -10.82 11.22
C LEU A 221 -27.93 -9.93 10.71
N SER A 222 -29.04 -10.56 10.30
CA SER A 222 -30.19 -9.93 9.65
C SER A 222 -30.87 -8.86 10.51
N ALA A 223 -31.03 -9.09 11.81
CA ALA A 223 -31.65 -8.11 12.70
C ALA A 223 -30.74 -6.89 12.86
N ASN A 224 -29.43 -7.10 13.00
CA ASN A 224 -28.44 -6.02 13.03
C ASN A 224 -28.41 -5.22 11.72
N PHE A 225 -28.55 -5.88 10.56
CA PHE A 225 -28.69 -5.18 9.27
C PHE A 225 -29.97 -4.33 9.23
N ALA A 226 -31.10 -4.85 9.74
CA ALA A 226 -32.36 -4.12 9.81
C ALA A 226 -32.31 -2.91 10.77
N LEU A 227 -31.52 -2.98 11.85
CA LEU A 227 -31.30 -1.87 12.78
C LEU A 227 -30.45 -0.74 12.18
N ASN A 228 -29.67 -1.02 11.14
CA ASN A 228 -28.78 -0.04 10.50
C ASN A 228 -28.97 -0.04 8.97
N PRO A 229 -30.17 0.30 8.46
CA PRO A 229 -30.53 0.12 7.05
C PRO A 229 -29.75 1.05 6.10
N GLU A 230 -29.15 2.12 6.62
CA GLU A 230 -28.37 3.07 5.81
C GLU A 230 -26.99 2.52 5.39
N LEU A 231 -26.52 1.44 6.02
CA LEU A 231 -25.19 0.88 5.83
C LEU A 231 -25.16 -0.32 4.89
N ALA A 232 -24.04 -0.50 4.19
CA ALA A 232 -23.78 -1.75 3.49
C ALA A 232 -23.55 -2.90 4.47
N GLU A 233 -24.19 -4.04 4.25
CA GLU A 233 -24.08 -5.23 5.13
C GLU A 233 -22.63 -5.66 5.37
N LYS A 234 -21.77 -5.52 4.34
CA LYS A 234 -20.34 -5.84 4.43
C LYS A 234 -19.62 -4.98 5.49
N ASP A 235 -19.91 -3.69 5.53
CA ASP A 235 -19.25 -2.74 6.42
C ASP A 235 -19.76 -2.91 7.85
N LEU A 236 -21.08 -3.09 8.03
CA LEU A 236 -21.63 -3.41 9.35
C LEU A 236 -21.09 -4.75 9.87
N ARG A 237 -20.97 -5.77 9.02
CA ARG A 237 -20.37 -7.06 9.39
C ARG A 237 -18.92 -6.90 9.83
N ASN A 238 -18.13 -6.04 9.18
CA ASN A 238 -16.76 -5.76 9.61
C ASN A 238 -16.74 -5.15 11.01
N VAL A 239 -17.59 -4.15 11.27
CA VAL A 239 -17.70 -3.53 12.59
C VAL A 239 -18.13 -4.53 13.66
N ILE A 240 -19.10 -5.40 13.37
CA ILE A 240 -19.52 -6.44 14.32
C ILE A 240 -18.36 -7.41 14.59
N CYS A 241 -17.62 -7.80 13.56
CA CYS A 241 -16.45 -8.67 13.74
C CYS A 241 -15.39 -8.01 14.62
N GLU A 242 -15.08 -6.74 14.39
CA GLU A 242 -14.07 -6.02 15.18
C GLU A 242 -14.53 -5.74 16.62
N LYS A 243 -15.81 -5.41 16.81
CA LYS A 243 -16.36 -5.00 18.10
C LYS A 243 -16.68 -6.19 19.02
N PHE A 244 -17.26 -7.25 18.48
CA PHE A 244 -17.81 -8.36 19.28
C PHE A 244 -17.06 -9.67 19.12
N PHE A 245 -16.42 -9.90 17.96
CA PHE A 245 -15.78 -11.19 17.65
C PHE A 245 -14.26 -11.14 17.81
N ALA A 246 -13.64 -9.96 17.82
CA ALA A 246 -12.18 -9.83 17.84
C ALA A 246 -11.51 -10.39 19.10
N ALA A 247 -12.24 -10.55 20.21
CA ALA A 247 -11.70 -11.16 21.41
C ALA A 247 -11.43 -12.66 21.23
N ASP A 248 -12.34 -13.38 20.57
CA ASP A 248 -12.31 -14.84 20.46
C ASP A 248 -11.89 -15.33 19.08
N PHE A 249 -11.92 -14.44 18.08
CA PHE A 249 -11.73 -14.80 16.68
C PHE A 249 -10.80 -13.86 15.93
N ILE A 250 -10.27 -14.35 14.82
CA ILE A 250 -9.50 -13.59 13.85
C ILE A 250 -10.13 -13.77 12.48
N LYS A 251 -10.36 -12.64 11.82
CA LYS A 251 -10.88 -12.62 10.45
C LYS A 251 -9.74 -12.65 9.43
N ARG A 252 -9.84 -13.56 8.46
CA ARG A 252 -8.99 -13.58 7.25
C ARG A 252 -9.88 -13.73 6.03
N GLY A 253 -10.00 -12.66 5.24
CA GLY A 253 -10.93 -12.61 4.12
C GLY A 253 -12.38 -12.87 4.57
N LYS A 254 -12.98 -13.92 4.00
CA LYS A 254 -14.36 -14.35 4.28
C LYS A 254 -14.48 -15.40 5.41
N ARG A 255 -13.41 -15.65 6.16
CA ARG A 255 -13.40 -16.69 7.21
C ARG A 255 -12.96 -16.14 8.55
N LEU A 256 -13.54 -16.69 9.61
CA LEU A 256 -13.19 -16.50 11.00
C LEU A 256 -12.53 -17.77 11.53
N PHE A 257 -11.47 -17.58 12.30
CA PHE A 257 -10.73 -18.64 12.98
C PHE A 257 -10.74 -18.35 14.47
N LYS A 258 -10.69 -19.39 15.31
CA LYS A 258 -10.53 -19.22 16.76
C LYS A 258 -9.18 -18.56 17.04
N ARG A 259 -9.16 -17.59 17.95
CA ARG A 259 -7.95 -16.95 18.45
C ARG A 259 -7.33 -17.85 19.51
N ASN A 260 -6.08 -18.27 19.29
CA ASN A 260 -5.29 -19.03 20.26
C ASN A 260 -4.02 -18.21 20.58
N ASP A 261 -3.46 -18.29 21.79
CA ASP A 261 -2.36 -17.40 22.19
C ASP A 261 -1.02 -17.61 21.42
N ASP A 262 -0.83 -18.72 20.68
CA ASP A 262 0.43 -19.10 19.98
C ASP A 262 0.40 -18.92 18.45
N ASP A 263 -0.07 -17.76 18.03
CA ASP A 263 -0.91 -17.66 16.84
C ASP A 263 -0.14 -17.37 15.52
N CYS A 264 1.05 -17.91 15.23
CA CYS A 264 1.68 -17.69 13.90
C CYS A 264 2.31 -18.93 13.27
N ALA A 265 2.87 -19.83 14.07
CA ALA A 265 3.45 -21.08 13.58
C ALA A 265 2.40 -22.16 13.38
N ILE A 266 1.46 -22.29 14.33
CA ILE A 266 0.33 -23.24 14.26
C ILE A 266 -0.58 -22.88 13.07
N ARG A 267 -0.82 -21.59 12.83
CA ARG A 267 -1.70 -21.04 11.76
C ARG A 267 -1.29 -21.40 10.31
N ARG A 268 0.00 -21.58 10.00
CA ARG A 268 0.45 -22.10 8.69
C ARG A 268 0.32 -23.62 8.64
N GLY A 269 0.54 -24.30 9.77
CA GLY A 269 0.33 -25.74 9.90
C GLY A 269 -1.12 -26.14 9.61
N ASP A 270 -2.08 -25.47 10.25
CA ASP A 270 -3.51 -25.81 10.13
C ASP A 270 -4.07 -25.52 8.74
N SER A 271 -3.73 -24.38 8.14
CA SER A 271 -4.17 -24.05 6.77
C SER A 271 -3.57 -25.00 5.72
N ILE A 272 -2.30 -25.37 5.85
CA ILE A 272 -1.67 -26.40 5.00
C ILE A 272 -2.28 -27.78 5.29
N GLN A 273 -2.63 -28.09 6.53
CA GLN A 273 -3.28 -29.36 6.90
C GLN A 273 -4.69 -29.46 6.31
N SER A 274 -5.50 -28.40 6.38
CA SER A 274 -6.81 -28.34 5.72
C SER A 274 -6.68 -28.48 4.21
N LEU A 275 -5.69 -27.83 3.61
CA LEU A 275 -5.39 -27.96 2.19
C LEU A 275 -4.99 -29.40 1.82
N ARG A 276 -4.09 -30.03 2.59
CA ARG A 276 -3.70 -31.44 2.41
C ARG A 276 -4.88 -32.39 2.57
N LYS A 277 -5.77 -32.13 3.54
CA LYS A 277 -6.98 -32.92 3.75
C LYS A 277 -7.90 -32.81 2.53
N PHE A 278 -8.20 -31.60 2.09
CA PHE A 278 -8.99 -31.33 0.88
C PHE A 278 -8.41 -32.06 -0.34
N ILE A 279 -7.10 -31.95 -0.57
CA ILE A 279 -6.40 -32.65 -1.66
C ILE A 279 -6.55 -34.17 -1.53
N SER A 280 -6.47 -34.72 -0.31
CA SER A 280 -6.56 -36.17 -0.06
C SER A 280 -7.97 -36.74 -0.21
N GLU A 281 -9.00 -35.89 -0.20
CA GLU A 281 -10.41 -36.29 -0.41
C GLU A 281 -10.79 -36.36 -1.90
N HIS A 282 -9.87 -36.01 -2.80
CA HIS A 282 -10.13 -35.95 -4.24
C HIS A 282 -9.22 -36.90 -5.03
N ASP A 283 -9.82 -37.74 -5.86
CA ASP A 283 -9.12 -38.55 -6.86
C ASP A 283 -8.68 -37.70 -8.06
N GLU A 284 -9.50 -36.73 -8.45
CA GLU A 284 -9.22 -35.74 -9.49
C GLU A 284 -9.56 -34.34 -8.96
N LEU A 285 -8.71 -33.35 -9.26
CA LEU A 285 -8.86 -31.97 -8.79
C LEU A 285 -8.40 -30.99 -9.86
N SER A 286 -9.22 -30.00 -10.18
CA SER A 286 -8.79 -28.95 -11.10
C SER A 286 -7.90 -27.90 -10.42
N ALA A 287 -7.02 -27.26 -11.19
CA ALA A 287 -6.21 -26.13 -10.72
C ALA A 287 -7.09 -24.96 -10.23
N ALA A 288 -8.26 -24.76 -10.84
CA ALA A 288 -9.21 -23.73 -10.42
C ALA A 288 -9.80 -24.03 -9.05
N GLU A 289 -10.20 -25.28 -8.79
CA GLU A 289 -10.71 -25.71 -7.49
C GLU A 289 -9.62 -25.63 -6.41
N LEU A 290 -8.42 -26.11 -6.72
CA LEU A 290 -7.27 -26.03 -5.81
C LEU A 290 -6.98 -24.57 -5.41
N PHE A 291 -6.91 -23.66 -6.37
CA PHE A 291 -6.62 -22.24 -6.09
C PHE A 291 -7.80 -21.52 -5.43
N ALA A 292 -9.04 -21.85 -5.79
CA ALA A 292 -10.21 -21.30 -5.13
C ALA A 292 -10.25 -21.73 -3.66
N PHE A 293 -9.95 -22.99 -3.37
CA PHE A 293 -9.87 -23.49 -2.00
C PHE A 293 -8.72 -22.83 -1.24
N ALA A 294 -7.52 -22.76 -1.82
CA ALA A 294 -6.37 -22.11 -1.19
C ALA A 294 -6.60 -20.61 -0.90
N LYS A 295 -7.27 -19.90 -1.82
CA LYS A 295 -7.63 -18.48 -1.65
C LYS A 295 -8.52 -18.26 -0.43
N ASN A 296 -9.35 -19.24 -0.06
CA ASN A 296 -10.17 -19.14 1.13
C ASN A 296 -9.35 -19.08 2.43
N PHE A 297 -8.09 -19.53 2.42
CA PHE A 297 -7.16 -19.47 3.54
C PHE A 297 -6.08 -18.39 3.39
N ASP A 298 -6.22 -17.50 2.39
CA ASP A 298 -5.18 -16.51 2.02
C ASP A 298 -3.83 -17.18 1.67
N SER A 299 -3.88 -18.42 1.20
CA SER A 299 -2.70 -19.19 0.80
C SER A 299 -2.29 -18.80 -0.63
N ALA A 300 -1.00 -18.49 -0.81
CA ALA A 300 -0.46 -18.17 -2.12
C ALA A 300 -0.54 -19.40 -3.06
N PRO A 301 -0.73 -19.20 -4.39
CA PRO A 301 -0.87 -20.30 -5.34
C PRO A 301 0.30 -21.30 -5.33
N ASN A 302 1.53 -20.84 -5.08
CA ASN A 302 2.69 -21.73 -5.00
C ASN A 302 2.61 -22.70 -3.81
N VAL A 303 2.08 -22.25 -2.66
CA VAL A 303 1.86 -23.13 -1.49
C VAL A 303 0.82 -24.20 -1.82
N ALA A 304 -0.22 -23.81 -2.57
CA ALA A 304 -1.24 -24.74 -3.04
C ALA A 304 -0.66 -25.81 -3.97
N LEU A 305 0.19 -25.39 -4.91
CA LEU A 305 0.88 -26.29 -5.83
C LEU A 305 1.85 -27.23 -5.10
N ASP A 306 2.65 -26.72 -4.16
CA ASP A 306 3.57 -27.54 -3.38
C ASP A 306 2.81 -28.65 -2.63
N ALA A 307 1.71 -28.31 -1.96
CA ALA A 307 0.86 -29.29 -1.27
C ALA A 307 0.22 -30.31 -2.24
N ALA A 308 -0.23 -29.87 -3.42
CA ALA A 308 -0.78 -30.76 -4.44
C ALA A 308 0.29 -31.72 -4.97
N HIS A 309 1.50 -31.23 -5.25
CA HIS A 309 2.61 -32.06 -5.69
C HIS A 309 3.06 -33.09 -4.65
N GLU A 310 2.69 -32.98 -3.37
CA GLU A 310 2.97 -34.03 -2.38
C GLU A 310 2.15 -35.30 -2.64
N ARG A 311 0.90 -35.20 -3.13
CA ARG A 311 -0.05 -36.33 -3.23
C ARG A 311 -0.70 -36.53 -4.59
N MET A 312 -0.57 -35.57 -5.50
CA MET A 312 -1.18 -35.61 -6.82
C MET A 312 -0.14 -35.40 -7.92
N ILE A 313 -0.48 -35.92 -9.10
CA ILE A 313 0.22 -35.74 -10.35
C ILE A 313 -0.55 -34.71 -11.15
N ARG A 314 0.11 -33.63 -11.53
CA ARG A 314 -0.48 -32.64 -12.42
C ARG A 314 -0.35 -33.11 -13.86
N VAL A 315 -1.40 -33.72 -14.39
CA VAL A 315 -1.39 -34.34 -15.73
C VAL A 315 -1.50 -33.31 -16.86
N ASP A 316 -2.03 -32.11 -16.59
CA ASP A 316 -2.01 -30.99 -17.53
C ASP A 316 -2.08 -29.62 -16.81
N LYS A 317 -2.28 -28.52 -17.56
CA LYS A 317 -2.33 -27.17 -16.98
C LYS A 317 -3.43 -27.02 -15.91
N ASN A 318 -4.54 -27.73 -16.05
CA ASN A 318 -5.74 -27.57 -15.27
C ASN A 318 -6.11 -28.80 -14.44
N LEU A 319 -5.54 -29.99 -14.66
CA LEU A 319 -5.96 -31.21 -13.97
C LEU A 319 -4.83 -31.82 -13.12
N PHE A 320 -5.19 -32.15 -11.88
CA PHE A 320 -4.43 -32.98 -10.95
C PHE A 320 -5.16 -34.30 -10.72
N VAL A 321 -4.41 -35.39 -10.63
CA VAL A 321 -4.92 -36.74 -10.38
C VAL A 321 -4.13 -37.35 -9.23
N ALA A 322 -4.79 -38.05 -8.32
CA ALA A 322 -4.13 -38.73 -7.20
C ALA A 322 -3.00 -39.63 -7.70
N ASP A 323 -1.86 -39.60 -7.00
CA ASP A 323 -0.68 -40.37 -7.39
C ASP A 323 -0.88 -41.90 -7.34
N SER A 324 -1.84 -42.36 -6.53
CA SER A 324 -2.28 -43.76 -6.46
C SER A 324 -2.93 -44.25 -7.75
N LEU A 325 -3.43 -43.35 -8.61
CA LEU A 325 -4.14 -43.69 -9.84
C LEU A 325 -3.22 -43.68 -11.08
N ILE A 326 -1.99 -43.22 -10.95
CA ILE A 326 -1.03 -43.11 -12.05
C ILE A 326 0.22 -43.94 -11.75
N SER A 327 0.53 -44.88 -12.64
CA SER A 327 1.75 -45.67 -12.59
C SER A 327 2.74 -45.24 -13.66
N PHE A 328 3.98 -44.98 -13.27
CA PHE A 328 5.07 -44.60 -14.17
C PHE A 328 6.06 -45.75 -14.34
N ASP A 329 6.50 -46.01 -15.57
CA ASP A 329 7.76 -46.70 -15.82
C ASP A 329 8.93 -45.74 -15.51
N VAL A 330 9.33 -45.70 -14.24
CA VAL A 330 10.36 -44.79 -13.74
C VAL A 330 11.68 -44.97 -14.49
N GLY A 331 12.06 -46.22 -14.79
CA GLY A 331 13.31 -46.52 -15.49
C GLY A 331 13.26 -46.04 -16.94
N GLY A 332 12.16 -46.33 -17.65
CA GLY A 332 11.96 -45.88 -19.02
C GLY A 332 11.88 -44.36 -19.16
N VAL A 333 11.24 -43.66 -18.22
CA VAL A 333 11.18 -42.18 -18.23
C VAL A 333 12.56 -41.57 -17.95
N ASP A 334 13.28 -42.07 -16.96
CA ASP A 334 14.65 -41.60 -16.68
C ASP A 334 15.60 -41.88 -17.86
N GLU A 335 15.41 -42.98 -18.58
CA GLU A 335 16.18 -43.26 -19.78
C GLU A 335 15.80 -42.31 -20.93
N ALA A 336 14.51 -42.03 -21.14
CA ALA A 336 14.08 -41.05 -22.13
C ALA A 336 14.69 -39.65 -21.85
N LEU A 337 14.77 -39.26 -20.58
CA LEU A 337 15.38 -38.00 -20.14
C LEU A 337 16.90 -37.94 -20.35
N SER A 338 17.60 -39.08 -20.44
CA SER A 338 19.05 -39.14 -20.64
C SER A 338 19.50 -38.44 -21.92
N SER A 339 18.67 -38.52 -22.96
CA SER A 339 18.92 -37.86 -24.25
C SER A 339 18.98 -36.33 -24.17
N PHE A 340 18.24 -35.75 -23.22
CA PHE A 340 18.15 -34.30 -22.99
C PHE A 340 19.18 -33.81 -21.98
N VAL A 341 19.20 -34.40 -20.78
CA VAL A 341 19.97 -33.90 -19.64
C VAL A 341 21.46 -34.20 -19.80
N ARG A 342 21.80 -35.44 -20.20
CA ARG A 342 23.17 -35.96 -20.22
C ARG A 342 23.86 -35.64 -18.88
N ASP A 343 25.02 -34.97 -18.93
CA ASP A 343 25.78 -34.50 -17.76
C ASP A 343 25.68 -32.98 -17.55
N LYS A 344 24.56 -32.36 -17.97
CA LYS A 344 24.37 -30.89 -17.92
C LYS A 344 23.17 -30.49 -17.07
N ILE A 345 23.14 -29.20 -16.72
CA ILE A 345 21.95 -28.56 -16.19
C ILE A 345 21.13 -28.05 -17.37
N ILE A 346 19.88 -28.50 -17.48
CA ILE A 346 18.92 -28.01 -18.48
C ILE A 346 17.72 -27.38 -17.78
N SER A 347 16.89 -26.63 -18.50
CA SER A 347 15.61 -26.20 -17.94
C SER A 347 14.52 -27.23 -18.21
N LEU A 348 13.44 -27.19 -17.43
CA LEU A 348 12.25 -28.00 -17.71
C LEU A 348 11.74 -27.78 -19.14
N ARG A 349 11.79 -26.54 -19.64
CA ARG A 349 11.36 -26.18 -21.01
C ARG A 349 12.28 -26.70 -22.11
N SER A 350 13.49 -27.13 -21.78
CA SER A 350 14.41 -27.75 -22.74
C SER A 350 13.93 -29.14 -23.20
N VAL A 351 13.00 -29.77 -22.48
CA VAL A 351 12.35 -31.01 -22.94
C VAL A 351 11.23 -30.66 -23.91
N THR A 352 11.56 -30.66 -25.20
CA THR A 352 10.65 -30.23 -26.28
C THR A 352 9.90 -31.36 -26.96
N SER A 353 10.24 -32.62 -26.68
CA SER A 353 9.61 -33.80 -27.25
C SER A 353 9.46 -34.92 -26.22
N PHE A 354 8.34 -35.64 -26.31
CA PHE A 354 8.01 -36.77 -25.43
C PHE A 354 7.89 -38.11 -26.18
N THR A 355 8.31 -38.17 -27.45
CA THR A 355 8.14 -39.38 -28.29
C THR A 355 8.83 -40.62 -27.70
N GLY A 356 9.93 -40.43 -26.97
CA GLY A 356 10.66 -41.53 -26.31
C GLY A 356 10.14 -41.91 -24.92
N PHE A 357 9.14 -41.21 -24.39
CA PHE A 357 8.64 -41.46 -23.04
C PHE A 357 7.64 -42.62 -23.04
N PRO A 358 7.71 -43.54 -22.05
CA PRO A 358 6.74 -44.61 -21.89
C PRO A 358 5.30 -44.09 -21.82
N SER A 359 4.35 -44.80 -22.45
CA SER A 359 2.93 -44.44 -22.40
C SER A 359 2.38 -44.54 -20.98
N VAL A 360 1.58 -43.56 -20.57
CA VAL A 360 0.82 -43.58 -19.31
C VAL A 360 -0.67 -43.72 -19.66
N ALA A 361 -1.37 -44.66 -19.03
CA ALA A 361 -2.77 -44.93 -19.34
C ALA A 361 -3.62 -43.66 -19.13
N GLY A 362 -4.38 -43.26 -20.16
CA GLY A 362 -5.29 -42.12 -20.10
C GLY A 362 -4.66 -40.73 -20.23
N TYR A 363 -3.33 -40.59 -20.22
CA TYR A 363 -2.67 -39.28 -20.17
C TYR A 363 -1.51 -39.16 -21.16
N SER A 364 -1.34 -37.96 -21.70
CA SER A 364 -0.23 -37.61 -22.59
C SER A 364 0.82 -36.79 -21.85
N TRP A 365 2.09 -37.13 -22.06
CA TRP A 365 3.20 -36.39 -21.49
C TRP A 365 3.21 -34.92 -21.93
N ASN A 366 3.49 -34.06 -20.96
CA ASN A 366 3.73 -32.63 -21.14
C ASN A 366 4.59 -32.13 -19.97
N LEU A 367 4.94 -30.84 -19.97
CA LEU A 367 5.83 -30.27 -18.94
C LEU A 367 5.26 -30.32 -17.51
N PHE A 368 3.93 -30.29 -17.32
CA PHE A 368 3.31 -30.39 -15.99
C PHE A 368 3.42 -31.81 -15.43
N MET A 369 3.21 -32.80 -16.29
CA MET A 369 3.36 -34.21 -15.93
C MET A 369 4.82 -34.56 -15.68
N LEU A 370 5.73 -34.04 -16.51
CA LEU A 370 7.17 -34.18 -16.33
C LEU A 370 7.64 -33.55 -15.01
N GLU A 371 7.21 -32.34 -14.69
CA GLU A 371 7.50 -31.72 -13.40
C GLU A 371 7.03 -32.60 -12.23
N SER A 372 5.81 -33.12 -12.30
CA SER A 372 5.25 -34.00 -11.27
C SER A 372 6.05 -35.30 -11.14
N PHE A 373 6.49 -35.87 -12.27
CA PHE A 373 7.35 -37.05 -12.28
C PHE A 373 8.70 -36.78 -11.59
N LEU A 374 9.38 -35.70 -11.99
CA LEU A 374 10.71 -35.35 -11.48
C LEU A 374 10.72 -35.00 -9.99
N ARG A 375 9.63 -34.41 -9.47
CA ARG A 375 9.51 -34.06 -8.05
C ARG A 375 9.46 -35.29 -7.12
N LYS A 376 8.99 -36.44 -7.60
CA LYS A 376 8.62 -37.58 -6.74
C LYS A 376 9.24 -38.91 -7.12
N PHE A 377 9.45 -39.17 -8.42
CA PHE A 377 9.69 -40.52 -8.92
C PHE A 377 11.07 -40.70 -9.55
N SER A 378 11.61 -39.67 -10.21
CA SER A 378 12.92 -39.78 -10.90
C SER A 378 13.99 -40.24 -9.92
N ARG A 379 14.78 -41.23 -10.35
CA ARG A 379 15.91 -41.76 -9.58
C ARG A 379 17.23 -41.17 -10.05
N ARG A 380 17.31 -40.72 -11.31
CA ARG A 380 18.54 -40.19 -11.92
C ARG A 380 18.64 -38.67 -11.90
N TYR A 381 17.52 -37.96 -11.90
CA TYR A 381 17.52 -36.50 -12.03
C TYR A 381 16.84 -35.82 -10.86
N VAL A 382 17.29 -34.62 -10.58
CA VAL A 382 16.68 -33.70 -9.63
C VAL A 382 16.04 -32.58 -10.42
N TYR A 383 14.81 -32.24 -10.05
CA TYR A 383 14.17 -30.99 -10.45
C TYR A 383 14.25 -29.99 -9.30
N ASP A 384 14.73 -28.79 -9.60
CA ASP A 384 14.82 -27.69 -8.63
C ASP A 384 14.22 -26.41 -9.21
N ALA A 385 13.53 -25.67 -8.35
CA ALA A 385 12.86 -24.42 -8.65
C ALA A 385 12.70 -23.62 -7.35
N PRO A 386 12.66 -22.27 -7.42
CA PRO A 386 12.63 -21.45 -6.21
C PRO A 386 11.29 -21.57 -5.47
N VAL A 387 10.21 -21.86 -6.20
CA VAL A 387 8.86 -22.13 -5.71
C VAL A 387 8.13 -23.01 -6.73
N ALA A 388 7.13 -23.79 -6.31
CA ALA A 388 6.19 -24.36 -7.28
C ALA A 388 5.51 -23.28 -8.10
N ASN A 389 5.35 -23.56 -9.40
CA ASN A 389 4.90 -22.57 -10.36
C ASN A 389 4.07 -23.24 -11.46
N SER A 390 3.32 -22.43 -12.20
CA SER A 390 2.58 -22.88 -13.40
C SER A 390 3.21 -22.33 -14.69
N ALA A 391 4.44 -21.84 -14.60
CA ALA A 391 5.17 -21.29 -15.72
C ALA A 391 6.08 -22.34 -16.38
N ASN A 392 6.12 -23.58 -15.88
CA ASN A 392 7.05 -24.62 -16.31
C ASN A 392 8.49 -24.09 -16.27
N VAL A 393 8.88 -23.42 -15.19
CA VAL A 393 10.25 -22.94 -14.97
C VAL A 393 10.91 -23.73 -13.86
N GLY A 394 12.20 -23.98 -14.02
CA GLY A 394 12.97 -24.83 -13.12
C GLY A 394 14.11 -25.50 -13.87
N ALA A 395 15.07 -26.01 -13.13
CA ALA A 395 16.22 -26.73 -13.65
C ALA A 395 16.05 -28.24 -13.45
N ILE A 396 16.62 -29.00 -14.38
CA ILE A 396 16.78 -30.45 -14.29
C ILE A 396 18.28 -30.73 -14.39
N TYR A 397 18.80 -31.55 -13.48
CA TYR A 397 20.20 -31.95 -13.48
C TYR A 397 20.40 -33.34 -12.87
N PRO A 398 21.51 -34.03 -13.18
CA PRO A 398 21.83 -35.32 -12.58
C PRO A 398 21.90 -35.24 -11.05
N ASN A 399 21.38 -36.25 -10.35
CA ASN A 399 21.38 -36.31 -8.89
C ASN A 399 22.80 -36.33 -8.26
N SER A 400 23.84 -36.56 -9.07
CA SER A 400 25.24 -36.48 -8.71
C SER A 400 25.72 -35.04 -8.50
N MET A 401 25.07 -34.06 -9.15
CA MET A 401 25.35 -32.65 -8.93
C MET A 401 24.68 -32.16 -7.65
N LYS A 402 25.44 -31.48 -6.79
CA LYS A 402 24.96 -30.96 -5.50
C LYS A 402 25.09 -29.44 -5.48
N PHE A 403 23.99 -28.78 -5.16
CA PHE A 403 23.89 -27.33 -5.00
C PHE A 403 23.30 -27.01 -3.63
N ALA A 404 23.73 -25.92 -3.01
CA ALA A 404 23.22 -25.53 -1.70
C ALA A 404 21.83 -24.89 -1.78
N ASP A 405 21.59 -24.11 -2.84
CA ASP A 405 20.30 -23.50 -3.14
C ASP A 405 20.08 -23.36 -4.66
N TYR A 406 18.87 -22.98 -5.06
CA TYR A 406 18.54 -22.76 -6.46
C TYR A 406 19.33 -21.60 -7.10
N LEU A 407 19.89 -20.67 -6.30
CA LEU A 407 20.74 -19.61 -6.82
C LEU A 407 22.06 -20.19 -7.34
N ASP A 408 22.65 -21.15 -6.63
CA ASP A 408 23.85 -21.88 -7.08
C ASP A 408 23.63 -22.62 -8.39
N VAL A 409 22.44 -23.21 -8.58
CA VAL A 409 22.06 -23.82 -9.87
C VAL A 409 22.08 -22.78 -10.99
N GLN A 410 21.51 -21.60 -10.76
CA GLN A 410 21.49 -20.51 -11.74
C GLN A 410 22.89 -19.97 -12.05
N VAL A 411 23.75 -19.88 -11.05
CA VAL A 411 25.16 -19.49 -11.21
C VAL A 411 25.88 -20.52 -12.08
N ALA A 412 25.72 -21.80 -11.78
CA ALA A 412 26.36 -22.87 -12.54
C ALA A 412 25.95 -22.86 -14.02
N VAL A 413 24.66 -22.64 -14.32
CA VAL A 413 24.18 -22.53 -15.71
C VAL A 413 24.77 -21.30 -16.41
N VAL A 414 24.80 -20.14 -15.75
CA VAL A 414 25.35 -18.89 -16.32
C VAL A 414 26.83 -19.07 -16.69
N VAL A 415 27.59 -19.75 -15.83
CA VAL A 415 29.00 -20.09 -16.08
C VAL A 415 29.13 -21.15 -17.18
N GLN A 416 28.35 -22.24 -17.12
CA GLN A 416 28.35 -23.33 -18.10
C GLN A 416 28.09 -22.83 -19.53
N GLU A 417 27.13 -21.91 -19.68
CA GLU A 417 26.74 -21.33 -20.98
C GLU A 417 27.55 -20.09 -21.36
N ASN A 418 28.57 -19.74 -20.56
CA ASN A 418 29.48 -18.61 -20.78
C ASN A 418 28.74 -17.29 -21.06
N ILE A 419 27.70 -17.00 -20.27
CA ILE A 419 26.88 -15.80 -20.44
C ILE A 419 27.66 -14.58 -19.92
N PRO A 420 27.72 -13.46 -20.69
CA PRO A 420 28.33 -12.24 -20.20
C PRO A 420 27.74 -11.82 -18.86
N LEU A 421 28.59 -11.52 -17.87
CA LEU A 421 28.21 -11.17 -16.50
C LEU A 421 27.65 -9.73 -16.37
N GLU A 422 26.90 -9.31 -17.39
CA GLU A 422 26.12 -8.09 -17.44
C GLU A 422 24.68 -8.39 -17.02
N LYS A 423 24.11 -7.52 -16.19
CA LYS A 423 22.75 -7.67 -15.64
C LYS A 423 21.71 -8.03 -16.71
N SER A 424 21.71 -7.28 -17.82
CA SER A 424 20.74 -7.45 -18.91
C SER A 424 20.88 -8.80 -19.62
N ALA A 425 22.11 -9.24 -19.87
CA ALA A 425 22.39 -10.50 -20.54
C ALA A 425 21.96 -11.70 -19.68
N VAL A 426 22.35 -11.71 -18.40
CA VAL A 426 21.99 -12.77 -17.45
C VAL A 426 20.48 -12.85 -17.25
N GLU A 427 19.79 -11.73 -17.09
CA GLU A 427 18.33 -11.70 -16.93
C GLU A 427 17.58 -12.21 -18.17
N LYS A 428 18.00 -11.75 -19.36
CA LYS A 428 17.39 -12.17 -20.61
C LYS A 428 17.58 -13.68 -20.81
N PHE A 429 18.78 -14.19 -20.56
CA PHE A 429 19.10 -15.60 -20.69
C PHE A 429 18.24 -16.46 -19.76
N LEU A 430 18.24 -16.19 -18.44
CA LEU A 430 17.56 -17.03 -17.45
C LEU A 430 16.04 -17.06 -17.63
N VAL A 431 15.43 -15.96 -18.09
CA VAL A 431 13.99 -15.92 -18.38
C VAL A 431 13.69 -16.61 -19.71
N ALA A 432 14.45 -16.32 -20.77
CA ALA A 432 14.21 -16.89 -22.10
C ALA A 432 14.34 -18.42 -22.09
N HIS A 433 15.32 -18.94 -21.35
CA HIS A 433 15.58 -20.38 -21.29
C HIS A 433 14.80 -21.09 -20.17
N GLY A 434 13.91 -20.41 -19.44
CA GLY A 434 13.00 -21.07 -18.49
C GLY A 434 13.61 -21.45 -17.14
N PHE A 435 14.75 -20.88 -16.76
CA PHE A 435 15.27 -21.00 -15.38
C PHE A 435 14.56 -20.06 -14.40
N ARG A 436 13.87 -19.03 -14.91
CA ARG A 436 13.03 -18.11 -14.13
C ARG A 436 11.78 -17.67 -14.90
N ALA A 437 10.72 -17.38 -14.17
CA ALA A 437 9.48 -16.84 -14.75
C ALA A 437 9.55 -15.32 -15.03
N LYS A 438 10.33 -14.57 -14.25
CA LYS A 438 10.44 -13.09 -14.36
C LYS A 438 11.83 -12.59 -13.95
N ARG A 439 12.13 -11.34 -14.35
CA ARG A 439 13.36 -10.63 -13.97
C ARG A 439 13.27 -10.14 -12.52
N ILE A 440 14.35 -10.29 -11.75
CA ILE A 440 14.42 -9.86 -10.35
C ILE A 440 15.83 -9.33 -10.06
N ASP A 441 15.97 -8.00 -10.10
CA ASP A 441 17.24 -7.28 -9.99
C ASP A 441 18.14 -7.73 -8.84
N LYS A 442 17.57 -7.85 -7.63
CA LYS A 442 18.33 -8.24 -6.43
C LYS A 442 18.93 -9.64 -6.55
N VAL A 443 18.23 -10.57 -7.19
CA VAL A 443 18.71 -11.95 -7.35
C VAL A 443 19.73 -12.01 -8.48
N THR A 444 19.53 -11.26 -9.57
CA THR A 444 20.51 -11.14 -10.66
C THR A 444 21.86 -10.63 -10.13
N ALA A 445 21.86 -9.59 -9.29
CA ALA A 445 23.08 -9.05 -8.71
C ALA A 445 23.86 -10.11 -7.90
N ARG A 446 23.16 -10.93 -7.10
CA ARG A 446 23.77 -12.02 -6.33
C ARG A 446 24.37 -13.10 -7.22
N ILE A 447 23.70 -13.45 -8.33
CA ILE A 447 24.21 -14.44 -9.30
C ILE A 447 25.49 -13.94 -9.94
N ILE A 448 25.51 -12.68 -10.38
CA ILE A 448 26.69 -12.07 -11.01
C ILE A 448 27.87 -12.06 -10.05
N ALA A 449 27.66 -11.62 -8.80
CA ALA A 449 28.72 -11.59 -7.79
C ALA A 449 29.33 -12.99 -7.57
N ARG A 450 28.48 -14.02 -7.40
CA ARG A 450 28.93 -15.39 -7.16
C ARG A 450 29.56 -16.05 -8.40
N ALA A 451 29.06 -15.74 -9.59
CA ALA A 451 29.67 -16.19 -10.85
C ALA A 451 31.07 -15.57 -11.07
N GLN A 452 31.27 -14.31 -10.68
CA GLN A 452 32.59 -13.65 -10.73
C GLN A 452 33.59 -14.28 -9.76
N GLU A 453 33.15 -14.72 -8.58
CA GLU A 453 33.99 -15.44 -7.61
C GLU A 453 34.46 -16.78 -8.17
N ILE A 454 33.55 -17.56 -8.77
CA ILE A 454 33.85 -18.86 -9.38
C ILE A 454 34.76 -18.70 -10.61
N SER A 455 34.55 -17.67 -11.42
CA SER A 455 35.36 -17.44 -12.64
C SER A 455 36.79 -16.94 -12.35
N ARG A 456 37.12 -16.64 -11.08
CA ARG A 456 38.46 -16.21 -10.64
C ARG A 456 39.27 -17.35 -10.00
N GLN A 457 38.64 -18.49 -9.70
CA GLN A 457 39.28 -19.72 -9.24
C GLN A 457 39.64 -20.58 -10.44
#